data_AF-A0A925WJR0-F1
#
_entry.id   AF-A0A925WJR0-F1
#
_cell.length_a   1.000
_cell.length_b   1.000
_cell.length_c   1.000
_cell.angle_alpha   90.00
_cell.angle_beta   90.00
_cell.angle_gamma   90.00
#
_symmetry.space_group_name_H-M   'P 1'
#
loop_
_entity.id
_entity.type
_entity.pdbx_description
1 polymer ?
#
loop_
_entity_poly.entity_id
_entity_poly.type
_entity_poly.pdbx_seq_one_letter_code
_entity_poly.pdbx_strand_id
1 'polypeptide(L)'
;MATNARKRDLWLLALRQPSIWARAFKFGFTAGLLQAAVNQGDLWLRHAVGPAVIIKTIVSPLIGLTLVLLTSAATWVQKSVEEKYEQ
;
A
#
# COMPACT_ATOMS: atom_id res chain seq x y z
N MET A 1 -24.29 -6.12 -15.89
CA MET A 1 -23.70 -4.78 -15.62
C MET A 1 -23.85 -4.32 -14.17
N ALA A 2 -24.97 -4.59 -13.48
CA ALA A 2 -25.21 -4.11 -12.10
C ALA A 2 -24.20 -4.60 -11.03
N THR A 3 -23.64 -5.80 -11.18
CA THR A 3 -22.63 -6.38 -10.28
C THR A 3 -21.30 -5.64 -10.32
N ASN A 4 -20.86 -5.20 -11.52
CA ASN A 4 -19.61 -4.44 -11.67
C ASN A 4 -19.72 -3.04 -11.08
N ALA A 5 -20.87 -2.38 -11.25
CA ALA A 5 -21.13 -1.07 -10.64
C ALA A 5 -21.08 -1.16 -9.11
N ARG A 6 -21.76 -2.15 -8.51
CA ARG A 6 -21.73 -2.38 -7.06
C ARG A 6 -20.33 -2.69 -6.53
N LYS A 7 -19.54 -3.50 -7.25
CA LYS A 7 -18.16 -3.81 -6.87
C LYS A 7 -17.30 -2.55 -6.87
N ARG A 8 -17.43 -1.70 -7.89
CA ARG A 8 -16.72 -0.42 -7.98
C ARG A 8 -17.03 0.48 -6.79
N ASP A 9 -18.28 0.58 -6.38
CA ASP A 9 -18.70 1.41 -5.26
C ASP A 9 -18.10 0.94 -3.92
N LEU A 10 -18.02 -0.38 -3.70
CA LEU A 10 -17.34 -0.95 -2.53
C LEU A 10 -15.85 -0.65 -2.52
N TRP A 11 -15.17 -0.69 -3.66
CA TRP A 11 -13.76 -0.30 -3.76
C TRP A 11 -13.56 1.19 -3.46
N LEU A 12 -14.44 2.07 -3.95
CA LEU A 12 -14.40 3.48 -3.63
C LEU A 12 -14.64 3.73 -2.13
N LEU A 13 -15.56 2.99 -1.51
CA LEU A 13 -15.81 3.06 -0.08
C LEU A 13 -14.59 2.56 0.73
N ALA A 14 -14.00 1.43 0.34
CA ALA A 14 -12.79 0.89 0.96
C ALA A 14 -11.65 1.92 0.94
N LEU A 15 -11.37 2.52 -0.22
CA LEU A 15 -10.33 3.53 -0.38
C LEU A 15 -10.66 4.86 0.32
N ARG A 16 -11.89 5.09 0.77
CA ARG A 16 -12.25 6.23 1.62
C ARG A 16 -12.07 5.94 3.11
N GLN A 17 -11.85 4.69 3.52
CA GLN A 17 -11.70 4.34 4.94
C GLN A 17 -10.34 4.81 5.49
N PRO A 18 -10.30 5.68 6.51
CA PRO A 18 -9.05 6.16 7.09
C PRO A 18 -8.19 5.03 7.68
N SER A 19 -8.82 3.98 8.20
CA SER A 19 -8.13 2.84 8.79
C SER A 19 -7.31 2.02 7.77
N ILE A 20 -7.77 1.97 6.51
CA ILE A 20 -7.05 1.32 5.41
C ILE A 20 -5.78 2.10 5.09
N TRP A 21 -5.88 3.43 4.99
CA TRP A 21 -4.70 4.30 4.80
C TRP A 21 -3.75 4.24 5.98
N ALA A 22 -4.25 4.27 7.22
CA ALA A 22 -3.42 4.17 8.41
C ALA A 22 -2.59 2.87 8.43
N ARG A 23 -3.18 1.74 8.02
CA ARG A 23 -2.43 0.47 7.87
C ARG A 23 -1.40 0.53 6.75
N ALA A 24 -1.77 1.09 5.60
CA ALA A 24 -0.85 1.26 4.47
C ALA A 24 0.38 2.09 4.86
N PHE A 25 0.19 3.21 5.57
CA PHE A 25 1.31 4.01 6.08
C PHE A 25 2.09 3.28 7.17
N LYS A 26 1.40 2.70 8.17
CA LYS A 26 2.06 2.07 9.31
C LYS A 26 2.90 0.86 8.94
N PHE A 27 2.48 0.08 7.96
CA PHE A 27 3.15 -1.17 7.58
C PHE A 27 3.80 -1.10 6.20
N GLY A 28 3.08 -0.62 5.18
CA GLY A 28 3.58 -0.59 3.81
C GLY A 28 4.70 0.42 3.62
N PHE A 29 4.46 1.67 4.03
CA PHE A 29 5.43 2.74 3.89
C PHE A 29 6.66 2.52 4.78
N THR A 30 6.48 2.10 6.04
CA THR A 30 7.59 1.80 6.97
C THR A 30 8.45 0.63 6.49
N ALA A 31 7.84 -0.47 6.03
CA ALA A 31 8.59 -1.60 5.49
C ALA A 31 9.36 -1.22 4.22
N GLY A 32 8.77 -0.42 3.33
CA GLY A 32 9.45 0.05 2.13
C GLY A 32 10.59 1.04 2.42
N LEU A 33 10.47 1.87 3.46
CA LEU A 33 11.57 2.70 3.97
C LEU A 33 12.70 1.86 4.54
N LEU A 34 12.37 0.85 5.36
CA LEU A 34 13.34 -0.07 5.91
C LEU A 34 14.08 -0.81 4.80
N GLN A 35 13.36 -1.28 3.78
CA GLN A 35 13.94 -1.95 2.62
C GLN A 35 14.90 -1.03 1.87
N ALA A 36 14.52 0.24 1.64
CA ALA A 36 15.42 1.23 1.06
C ALA A 36 16.68 1.42 1.92
N ALA A 37 16.54 1.55 3.23
CA ALA A 37 17.68 1.73 4.13
C ALA A 37 18.64 0.53 4.12
N VAL A 38 18.11 -0.69 4.14
CA VAL A 38 18.93 -1.92 4.13
C VAL A 38 19.62 -2.10 2.78
N ASN A 39 18.91 -1.86 1.66
CA ASN A 39 19.41 -2.21 0.32
C ASN A 39 20.45 -1.24 -0.24
N GLN A 40 20.57 -0.03 0.31
CA GLN A 40 21.48 1.01 -0.21
C GLN A 40 22.09 1.88 0.90
N GLY A 41 22.03 1.41 2.15
CA GLY A 41 22.62 2.10 3.29
C GLY A 41 24.15 2.21 3.18
N ASP A 42 24.79 1.23 2.55
CA ASP A 42 26.23 1.26 2.25
C ASP A 42 26.59 2.42 1.30
N LEU A 43 25.76 2.68 0.29
CA LEU A 43 25.93 3.80 -0.64
C LEU A 43 25.76 5.14 0.06
N TRP A 44 24.83 5.25 1.01
CA TRP A 44 24.68 6.46 1.84
C TRP A 44 25.91 6.72 2.71
N LEU A 45 26.41 5.69 3.39
CA LEU A 45 27.60 5.79 4.24
C LEU A 45 28.86 6.18 3.43
N ARG A 46 28.95 5.71 2.18
CA ARG A 46 30.04 6.05 1.25
C ARG A 46 29.82 7.37 0.50
N HIS A 47 28.75 8.10 0.79
CA HIS A 47 28.34 9.33 0.07
C HIS A 47 28.18 9.12 -1.45
N ALA A 48 27.92 7.88 -1.89
CA ALA A 48 27.73 7.48 -3.29
C ALA A 48 26.26 7.64 -3.72
N VAL A 49 25.66 8.81 -3.45
CA VAL A 49 24.23 9.07 -3.71
C VAL A 49 24.03 9.55 -5.16
N GLY A 50 23.80 8.60 -6.06
CA GLY A 50 23.44 8.87 -7.45
C GLY A 50 21.93 8.93 -7.71
N PRO A 51 21.49 9.33 -8.93
CA PRO A 51 20.08 9.39 -9.30
C PRO A 51 19.32 8.07 -9.09
N ALA A 52 19.96 6.93 -9.38
CA ALA A 52 19.37 5.60 -9.17
C ALA A 52 19.09 5.29 -7.70
N VAL A 53 19.96 5.76 -6.80
CA VAL A 53 19.83 5.61 -5.34
C VAL A 53 18.64 6.42 -4.85
N ILE A 54 18.49 7.67 -5.34
CA ILE A 54 17.36 8.54 -5.00
C ILE A 54 16.03 7.92 -5.47
N ILE A 55 15.97 7.46 -6.72
CA ILE A 55 14.76 6.84 -7.27
C ILE A 55 14.35 5.63 -6.42
N LYS A 56 15.28 4.74 -6.08
CA LYS A 56 15.00 3.57 -5.25
C LYS A 56 14.54 3.95 -3.84
N THR A 57 15.13 4.98 -3.23
CA THR A 57 14.69 5.48 -1.91
C THR A 57 13.24 5.94 -1.91
N ILE A 58 12.77 6.57 -3.00
CA ILE A 58 11.40 7.07 -3.10
C ILE A 58 10.44 5.95 -3.52
N VAL A 59 10.82 5.15 -4.50
CA VAL A 59 9.94 4.13 -5.10
C VAL A 59 9.68 2.97 -4.15
N SER A 60 10.67 2.51 -3.37
CA SER A 60 10.48 1.36 -2.46
C SER A 60 9.39 1.60 -1.39
N PRO A 61 9.35 2.74 -0.68
CA PRO A 61 8.25 3.10 0.22
C PRO A 61 6.89 3.19 -0.49
N LEU A 62 6.84 3.73 -1.70
CA LEU A 62 5.59 3.88 -2.46
C LEU A 62 5.04 2.53 -2.93
N ILE A 63 5.91 1.60 -3.33
CA ILE A 63 5.51 0.22 -3.65
C ILE A 63 4.93 -0.44 -2.40
N GLY A 64 5.64 -0.38 -1.27
CA GLY A 64 5.15 -0.96 0.00
C GLY A 64 3.81 -0.37 0.43
N LEU A 65 3.66 0.95 0.36
CA LEU A 65 2.40 1.66 0.62
C LEU A 65 1.27 1.14 -0.28
N THR A 66 1.52 1.07 -1.59
CA THR A 66 0.51 0.67 -2.59
C THR A 66 0.07 -0.77 -2.39
N LEU A 67 1.00 -1.69 -2.14
CA LEU A 67 0.69 -3.10 -1.88
C LEU A 67 -0.18 -3.26 -0.64
N VAL A 68 0.18 -2.63 0.48
CA VAL A 68 -0.60 -2.73 1.71
C VAL A 68 -1.94 -2.03 1.60
N LEU A 69 -2.02 -0.91 0.87
CA LEU A 69 -3.29 -0.22 0.59
C LEU A 69 -4.24 -1.12 -0.19
N LEU A 70 -3.80 -1.71 -1.30
CA LEU A 70 -4.62 -2.55 -2.15
C LEU A 70 -5.04 -3.85 -1.46
N THR A 71 -4.13 -4.50 -0.73
CA THR A 71 -4.47 -5.73 0.01
C THR A 71 -5.44 -5.46 1.17
N SER A 72 -5.26 -4.35 1.90
CA SER A 72 -6.18 -3.93 2.96
C SER A 72 -7.56 -3.57 2.41
N ALA A 73 -7.61 -2.84 1.29
CA ALA A 73 -8.86 -2.52 0.60
C ALA A 73 -9.55 -3.78 0.05
N ALA A 74 -8.81 -4.69 -0.58
CA ALA A 74 -9.34 -5.95 -1.08
C ALA A 74 -9.95 -6.79 0.05
N THR A 75 -9.24 -6.91 1.18
CA THR A 75 -9.74 -7.63 2.36
C THR A 75 -11.02 -7.00 2.89
N TRP A 76 -11.10 -5.67 2.96
CA TRP A 76 -12.30 -4.97 3.39
C TRP A 76 -13.48 -5.23 2.43
N VAL A 77 -13.25 -5.11 1.12
CA VAL A 77 -14.28 -5.37 0.10
C VAL A 77 -14.78 -6.80 0.20
N GLN A 78 -13.90 -7.78 0.36
CA GLN A 78 -14.26 -9.19 0.50
C GLN A 78 -15.16 -9.40 1.73
N LYS A 79 -14.76 -8.90 2.90
CA LYS A 79 -15.55 -9.03 4.13
C LYS A 79 -16.93 -8.38 4.02
N SER A 80 -17.01 -7.17 3.45
CA SER A 80 -18.30 -6.49 3.24
C SER A 80 -19.21 -7.22 2.25
N VAL A 81 -18.65 -8.05 1.36
CA VAL A 81 -19.44 -8.91 0.49
C VAL A 81 -19.94 -10.14 1.27
N GLU A 82 -19.07 -10.81 2.03
CA GLU A 82 -19.41 -11.98 2.86
C GLU A 82 -20.51 -11.66 3.88
N GLU A 83 -20.35 -10.59 4.67
CA GLU A 83 -21.33 -10.14 5.69
C GLU A 83 -22.73 -9.88 5.10
N LYS A 84 -22.82 -9.55 3.81
CA LYS A 84 -24.08 -9.24 3.14
C LYS A 84 -24.79 -10.47 2.57
N TYR A 85 -24.09 -11.59 2.39
CA TYR A 85 -24.67 -12.84 1.90
C TYR A 85 -24.95 -13.84 3.03
N GLU A 86 -24.38 -13.64 4.21
CA GLU A 86 -24.69 -14.39 5.43
C GLU A 86 -25.89 -13.82 6.23
N GLN A 87 -26.49 -12.71 5.75
CA GLN A 87 -27.75 -12.13 6.24
C GLN A 87 -28.90 -12.44 5.29
#